data_AF-A0A927L6E6-F1
#
_entry.id   AF-A0A927L6E6-F1
#
_cell.length_a   1.000
_cell.length_b   1.000
_cell.length_c   1.000
_cell.angle_alpha   90.00
_cell.angle_beta   90.00
_cell.angle_gamma   90.00
#
_symmetry.space_group_name_H-M   'P 1'
#
loop_
_entity.id
_entity.type
_entity.pdbx_description
1 polymer ?
#
loop_
_entity_poly.entity_id
_entity_poly.type
_entity_poly.pdbx_seq_one_letter_code
_entity_poly.pdbx_strand_id
1 'polypeptide(L)'
;MQRIRLRYTKRGRLRFTSHRDFQRAFERALRRAEVPMAYSAGFTPHPKVSYANAAPTGTGSEAEYLEIALTAARDPEKLRILLDESLPTGLDIVDAVEARTSGLADRLTASAWELRLDGVDPEEAARAVEVFKASDLVEVQRRTKNGIRTFDARAAVVELDSRDGHDAREGRDTSAGADGSETPGPQPAASVGSTGAAGAAPLAGPTDQPCAILRLVVRHVTPAVRPDDVLSGLRAVADLAPPVPAAVTRLAQGLFDEETGTVTDPLAPDREAAPALSTAEPAAAAKASAPVGPA
;
A
#
# COMPACT_ATOMS: atom_id res chain seq x y z
N MET A 1 26.10 10.96 -4.62
CA MET A 1 25.15 10.44 -3.62
C MET A 1 23.94 9.95 -4.36
N GLN A 2 23.71 8.64 -4.35
CA GLN A 2 22.58 8.02 -5.05
C GLN A 2 21.31 8.18 -4.21
N ARG A 3 20.16 8.34 -4.86
CA ARG A 3 18.85 8.32 -4.21
C ARG A 3 18.02 7.22 -4.85
N ILE A 4 17.29 6.46 -4.05
CA ILE A 4 16.42 5.38 -4.53
C ILE A 4 15.02 5.64 -4.00
N ARG A 5 14.04 5.58 -4.92
CA ARG A 5 12.62 5.66 -4.61
C ARG A 5 12.07 4.25 -4.56
N LEU A 6 11.31 3.96 -3.52
CA LEU A 6 10.71 2.65 -3.28
C LEU A 6 9.19 2.79 -3.29
N ARG A 7 8.52 1.79 -3.86
CA ARG A 7 7.09 1.54 -3.63
C ARG A 7 6.95 0.37 -2.69
N TYR A 8 6.10 0.53 -1.68
CA TYR A 8 5.81 -0.53 -0.72
C TYR A 8 4.32 -0.66 -0.44
N THR A 9 3.94 -1.79 0.14
CA THR A 9 2.55 -2.13 0.44
C THR A 9 2.31 -2.28 1.94
N LYS A 10 1.04 -2.21 2.34
CA LYS A 10 0.54 -2.52 3.69
C LYS A 10 -0.69 -3.37 3.56
N ARG A 11 -0.55 -4.68 3.81
CA ARG A 11 -1.59 -5.68 3.58
C ARG A 11 -1.96 -6.43 4.85
N GLY A 12 -3.14 -7.05 4.84
CA GLY A 12 -3.63 -7.84 5.97
C GLY A 12 -3.61 -7.07 7.29
N ARG A 13 -3.01 -7.67 8.33
CA ARG A 13 -2.92 -7.06 9.67
C ARG A 13 -2.02 -5.81 9.71
N LEU A 14 -1.10 -5.67 8.77
CA LEU A 14 -0.12 -4.57 8.75
C LEU A 14 -0.74 -3.25 8.27
N ARG A 15 -1.99 -3.27 7.79
CA ARG A 15 -2.79 -2.04 7.57
C ARG A 15 -3.00 -1.22 8.86
N PHE A 16 -2.92 -1.86 10.02
CA PHE A 16 -3.05 -1.22 11.33
C PHE A 16 -1.72 -0.68 11.88
N THR A 17 -0.62 -0.85 11.14
CA THR A 17 0.69 -0.32 11.51
C THR A 17 0.69 1.20 11.38
N SER A 18 1.03 1.91 12.46
CA SER A 18 1.18 3.36 12.40
C SER A 18 2.38 3.77 11.55
N HIS A 19 2.43 5.03 11.13
CA HIS A 19 3.58 5.54 10.39
C HIS A 19 4.90 5.35 11.15
N ARG A 20 4.91 5.55 12.48
CA ARG A 20 6.13 5.39 13.30
C ARG A 20 6.55 3.94 13.43
N ASP A 21 5.59 3.02 13.50
CA ASP A 21 5.90 1.59 13.58
C ASP A 21 6.51 1.08 12.27
N PHE A 22 5.98 1.55 11.13
CA PHE A 22 6.59 1.30 9.82
C PHE A 22 8.01 1.86 9.75
N GLN A 23 8.23 3.13 10.14
CA GLN A 23 9.57 3.73 10.17
C GLN A 23 10.56 2.87 10.96
N ARG A 24 10.17 2.40 12.15
CA ARG A 24 11.01 1.52 12.98
C ARG A 24 11.27 0.15 12.35
N ALA A 25 10.29 -0.43 11.65
CA ALA A 25 10.48 -1.69 10.93
C ALA A 25 11.42 -1.50 9.73
N PHE A 26 11.20 -0.43 8.95
CA PHE A 26 12.01 -0.09 7.79
C PHE A 26 13.46 0.24 8.17
N GLU A 27 13.70 0.99 9.24
CA GLU A 27 15.06 1.24 9.74
C GLU A 27 15.78 -0.04 10.18
N ARG A 28 15.05 -1.01 10.74
CA ARG A 28 15.61 -2.33 11.07
C ARG A 28 15.93 -3.13 9.80
N ALA A 29 15.07 -3.07 8.79
CA ALA A 29 15.32 -3.70 7.49
C ALA A 29 16.55 -3.09 6.80
N LEU A 30 16.69 -1.76 6.80
CA LEU A 30 17.87 -1.06 6.27
C LEU A 30 19.17 -1.54 6.94
N ARG A 31 19.15 -1.76 8.26
CA ARG A 31 20.31 -2.29 9.00
C ARG A 31 20.59 -3.75 8.68
N ARG A 32 19.55 -4.59 8.60
CA ARG A 32 19.69 -6.03 8.29
C ARG A 32 20.23 -6.26 6.88
N ALA A 33 19.78 -5.46 5.92
CA ALA A 33 20.22 -5.52 4.53
C ALA A 33 21.53 -4.76 4.27
N GLU A 34 22.22 -4.27 5.33
CA GLU A 34 23.49 -3.55 5.26
C GLU A 34 23.48 -2.40 4.22
N VAL A 35 22.36 -1.67 4.16
CA VAL A 35 22.18 -0.60 3.19
C VAL A 35 23.13 0.55 3.53
N PRO A 36 23.95 1.03 2.58
CA PRO A 36 24.92 2.11 2.82
C PRO A 36 24.21 3.46 2.88
N MET A 37 23.42 3.67 3.94
CA MET A 37 22.61 4.86 4.12
C MET A 37 23.48 6.10 4.32
N ALA A 38 23.06 7.20 3.70
CA ALA A 38 23.55 8.52 4.04
C ALA A 38 22.79 9.06 5.26
N TYR A 39 23.48 9.86 6.06
CA TYR A 39 22.95 10.38 7.32
C TYR A 39 22.84 11.90 7.30
N SER A 40 21.97 12.45 8.15
CA SER A 40 21.86 13.89 8.40
C SER A 40 23.15 14.44 9.05
N ALA A 41 23.44 15.72 8.82
CA ALA A 41 24.48 16.43 9.57
C ALA A 41 23.92 16.86 10.93
N GLY A 42 24.70 16.72 12.00
CA GLY A 42 24.33 17.15 13.35
C GLY A 42 24.81 16.21 14.45
N PHE A 43 24.46 16.52 15.70
CA PHE A 43 24.88 15.78 16.90
C PHE A 43 24.20 14.41 17.05
N THR A 44 23.05 14.20 16.40
CA THR A 44 22.37 12.90 16.32
C THR A 44 22.08 12.59 14.85
N PRO A 45 23.03 11.97 14.13
CA PRO A 45 22.83 11.61 12.72
C PRO A 45 21.71 10.57 12.57
N HIS A 46 20.75 10.85 11.71
CA HIS A 46 19.66 9.94 11.37
C HIS A 46 19.73 9.56 9.89
N PRO A 47 19.31 8.34 9.51
CA PRO A 47 19.31 7.93 8.12
C PRO A 47 18.41 8.87 7.30
N LYS A 48 18.89 9.29 6.12
CA LYS A 48 18.14 10.16 5.22
C LYS A 48 17.06 9.36 4.50
N VAL A 49 15.87 9.36 5.09
CA VAL A 49 14.65 8.78 4.52
C VAL A 49 13.57 9.86 4.45
N SER A 50 12.93 9.98 3.29
CA SER A 50 11.81 10.89 3.05
C SER A 50 10.57 10.06 2.73
N TYR A 51 9.56 10.12 3.60
CA TYR A 51 8.30 9.41 3.41
C TYR A 51 7.27 10.35 2.79
N ALA A 52 6.51 9.87 1.80
CA ALA A 52 5.55 10.68 1.08
C ALA A 52 4.11 10.18 1.30
N ASN A 53 3.23 11.09 1.74
CA ASN A 53 1.77 10.92 1.83
C ASN A 53 1.28 9.54 2.31
N ALA A 54 1.69 9.14 3.52
CA ALA A 54 1.35 7.84 4.09
C ALA A 54 -0.17 7.67 4.27
N ALA A 55 -0.70 6.49 3.96
CA ALA A 55 -2.11 6.19 4.20
C ALA A 55 -2.45 6.24 5.71
N PRO A 56 -3.69 6.61 6.08
CA PRO A 56 -4.15 6.53 7.46
C PRO A 56 -4.08 5.11 8.03
N THR A 57 -3.82 4.99 9.33
CA THR A 57 -3.87 3.70 10.03
C THR A 57 -5.25 3.05 9.88
N GLY A 58 -5.27 1.74 9.67
CA GLY A 58 -6.49 0.95 9.45
C GLY A 58 -6.83 0.74 7.98
N THR A 59 -6.14 1.45 7.08
CA THR A 59 -6.35 1.35 5.62
C THR A 59 -5.23 0.54 4.96
N GLY A 60 -5.60 -0.39 4.08
CA GLY A 60 -4.65 -1.11 3.24
C GLY A 60 -4.05 -0.20 2.18
N SER A 61 -2.86 -0.52 1.67
CA SER A 61 -2.26 0.29 0.59
C SER A 61 -1.34 -0.55 -0.29
N GLU A 62 -1.50 -0.40 -1.60
CA GLU A 62 -0.67 -0.98 -2.66
C GLU A 62 0.33 0.04 -3.24
N ALA A 63 0.22 1.30 -2.80
CA ALA A 63 0.93 2.44 -3.37
C ALA A 63 1.38 3.41 -2.27
N GLU A 64 2.30 2.95 -1.41
CA GLU A 64 3.06 3.82 -0.51
C GLU A 64 4.44 4.10 -1.10
N TYR A 65 4.96 5.31 -0.89
CA TYR A 65 6.24 5.72 -1.47
C TYR A 65 7.18 6.34 -0.44
N LEU A 66 8.46 6.07 -0.62
CA LEU A 66 9.53 6.71 0.12
C LEU A 66 10.78 6.88 -0.75
N GLU A 67 11.65 7.80 -0.35
CA GLU A 67 12.97 8.02 -0.96
C GLU A 67 14.05 7.82 0.11
N ILE A 68 15.08 7.03 -0.21
CA ILE A 68 16.28 6.85 0.61
C ILE A 68 17.49 7.42 -0.10
N ALA A 69 18.47 7.90 0.66
CA ALA A 69 19.71 8.40 0.11
C ALA A 69 20.91 7.56 0.56
N LEU A 70 21.80 7.21 -0.38
CA LEU A 70 22.88 6.26 -0.21
C LEU A 70 24.26 6.89 -0.40
N THR A 71 25.24 6.42 0.38
CA THR A 71 26.65 6.82 0.28
C THR A 71 27.41 6.05 -0.79
N ALA A 72 26.98 4.82 -1.11
CA ALA A 72 27.54 3.99 -2.16
C ALA A 72 26.45 3.53 -3.13
N ALA A 73 26.80 3.39 -4.41
CA ALA A 73 25.87 2.96 -5.43
C ALA A 73 25.37 1.53 -5.18
N ARG A 74 24.07 1.32 -5.32
CA ARG A 74 23.41 0.02 -5.28
C ARG A 74 22.52 -0.13 -6.50
N ASP A 75 22.43 -1.36 -6.99
CA ASP A 75 21.43 -1.73 -7.98
C ASP A 75 20.03 -1.66 -7.34
N PRO A 76 19.07 -0.89 -7.90
CA PRO A 76 17.75 -0.73 -7.30
C PRO A 76 17.00 -2.05 -7.13
N GLU A 77 17.06 -2.95 -8.11
CA GLU A 77 16.31 -4.21 -8.06
C GLU A 77 16.87 -5.18 -7.01
N LYS A 78 18.21 -5.31 -6.92
CA LYS A 78 18.83 -6.09 -5.84
C LYS A 78 18.50 -5.51 -4.46
N LEU A 79 18.51 -4.18 -4.34
CA LEU A 79 18.15 -3.52 -3.09
C LEU A 79 16.68 -3.75 -2.71
N ARG A 80 15.78 -3.72 -3.69
CA ARG A 80 14.35 -4.04 -3.53
C ARG A 80 14.16 -5.41 -2.87
N ILE A 81 14.76 -6.45 -3.47
CA ILE A 81 14.68 -7.84 -2.99
C ILE A 81 15.21 -7.96 -1.57
N LEU A 82 16.40 -7.44 -1.29
CA LEU A 82 17.01 -7.52 0.04
C LEU A 82 16.19 -6.82 1.13
N LEU A 83 15.56 -5.69 0.78
CA LEU A 83 14.70 -4.96 1.72
C LEU A 83 13.37 -5.68 1.95
N ASP A 84 12.79 -6.25 0.90
CA ASP A 84 11.56 -7.05 0.96
C ASP A 84 11.74 -8.26 1.90
N GLU A 85 12.81 -9.04 1.70
CA GLU A 85 13.18 -10.19 2.56
C GLU A 85 13.47 -9.77 4.01
N SER A 86 13.83 -8.51 4.23
CA SER A 86 14.15 -7.98 5.56
C SER A 86 12.94 -7.42 6.31
N LEU A 87 11.80 -7.27 5.66
CA LEU A 87 10.56 -6.78 6.26
C LEU A 87 9.68 -7.92 6.77
N PRO A 88 8.79 -7.66 7.75
CA PRO A 88 7.80 -8.65 8.18
C PRO A 88 6.71 -8.83 7.10
N THR A 89 6.14 -10.04 7.02
CA THR A 89 5.03 -10.37 6.12
C THR A 89 3.92 -9.34 6.17
N GLY A 90 3.48 -8.86 4.99
CA GLY A 90 2.43 -7.84 4.84
C GLY A 90 2.96 -6.41 4.73
N LEU A 91 4.28 -6.22 4.80
CA LEU A 91 5.00 -5.02 4.39
C LEU A 91 5.98 -5.38 3.27
N ASP A 92 5.55 -5.25 2.02
CA ASP A 92 6.33 -5.73 0.88
C ASP A 92 6.94 -4.55 0.11
N ILE A 93 8.21 -4.62 -0.28
CA ILE A 93 8.82 -3.69 -1.23
C ILE A 93 8.61 -4.23 -2.65
N VAL A 94 7.66 -3.63 -3.34
CA VAL A 94 7.20 -4.09 -4.66
C VAL A 94 7.93 -3.41 -5.82
N ASP A 95 8.65 -2.32 -5.57
CA ASP A 95 9.32 -1.57 -6.63
C ASP A 95 10.48 -0.73 -6.10
N ALA A 96 11.49 -0.52 -6.93
CA ALA A 96 12.63 0.34 -6.63
C ALA A 96 13.21 0.96 -7.90
N VAL A 97 13.41 2.28 -7.89
CA VAL A 97 14.03 3.02 -9.01
C VAL A 97 15.05 4.01 -8.48
N GLU A 98 16.12 4.24 -9.24
CA GLU A 98 17.04 5.34 -8.96
C GLU A 98 16.35 6.67 -9.23
N ALA A 99 16.41 7.61 -8.27
CA ALA A 99 15.82 8.93 -8.44
C ALA A 99 16.69 9.78 -9.39
N ARG A 100 16.19 10.03 -10.59
CA ARG A 100 16.84 10.84 -11.64
C ARG A 100 16.23 12.22 -11.78
N THR A 101 15.10 12.41 -11.11
CA THR A 101 14.29 13.63 -11.16
C THR A 101 14.06 14.15 -9.73
N SER A 102 13.55 15.37 -9.58
CA SER A 102 13.18 15.95 -8.28
C SER A 102 11.68 15.75 -7.96
N GLY A 103 11.32 15.99 -6.70
CA GLY A 103 9.91 16.20 -6.30
C GLY A 103 9.03 14.95 -6.35
N LEU A 104 9.39 13.85 -5.67
CA LEU A 104 8.48 12.70 -5.56
C LEU A 104 7.15 13.07 -4.89
N ALA A 105 7.20 13.82 -3.80
CA ALA A 105 6.00 14.23 -3.06
C ALA A 105 5.07 15.10 -3.92
N ASP A 106 5.64 15.96 -4.78
CA ASP A 106 4.90 16.85 -5.67
C ASP A 106 4.14 16.09 -6.76
N ARG A 107 4.53 14.84 -7.04
CA ARG A 107 3.82 13.96 -7.96
C ARG A 107 2.61 13.29 -7.34
N LEU A 108 2.48 13.31 -6.02
CA LEU A 108 1.37 12.60 -5.37
C LEU A 108 0.22 13.58 -5.22
N THR A 109 -0.55 13.77 -6.30
CA THR A 109 -1.66 14.74 -6.33
C THR A 109 -3.03 14.09 -6.30
N ALA A 110 -3.13 12.78 -6.50
CA ALA A 110 -4.35 12.01 -6.30
C ALA A 110 -4.07 10.58 -5.82
N SER A 111 -5.12 9.94 -5.31
CA SER A 111 -5.13 8.53 -4.91
C SER A 111 -6.38 7.83 -5.43
N ALA A 112 -6.20 6.63 -5.97
CA ALA A 112 -7.27 5.71 -6.32
C ALA A 112 -7.48 4.71 -5.18
N TRP A 113 -8.73 4.48 -4.80
CA TRP A 113 -9.11 3.65 -3.66
C TRP A 113 -10.16 2.62 -4.05
N GLU A 114 -10.16 1.52 -3.29
CA GLU A 114 -11.21 0.51 -3.26
C GLU A 114 -11.81 0.48 -1.86
N LEU A 115 -13.14 0.57 -1.77
CA LEU A 115 -13.87 0.43 -0.53
C LEU A 115 -14.80 -0.76 -0.69
N ARG A 116 -14.54 -1.82 0.08
CA ARG A 116 -15.41 -2.99 0.14
C ARG A 116 -16.44 -2.77 1.24
N LEU A 117 -17.72 -2.83 0.86
CA LEU A 117 -18.88 -2.64 1.71
C LEU A 117 -19.60 -3.98 1.92
N ASP A 118 -19.13 -4.73 2.91
CA ASP A 118 -19.75 -6.01 3.27
C ASP A 118 -21.15 -5.78 3.87
N GLY A 119 -22.14 -6.53 3.38
CA GLY A 119 -23.54 -6.42 3.78
C GLY A 119 -24.33 -5.28 3.12
N VAL A 120 -23.75 -4.61 2.11
CA VAL A 120 -24.42 -3.57 1.32
C VAL A 120 -24.81 -4.12 -0.05
N ASP A 121 -26.06 -3.89 -0.45
CA ASP A 121 -26.56 -4.25 -1.77
C ASP A 121 -25.90 -3.39 -2.87
N PRO A 122 -25.38 -3.97 -3.95
CA PRO A 122 -24.78 -3.19 -5.04
C PRO A 122 -25.69 -2.14 -5.69
N GLU A 123 -27.00 -2.39 -5.79
CA GLU A 123 -27.96 -1.41 -6.33
C GLU A 123 -28.20 -0.25 -5.36
N GLU A 124 -28.17 -0.52 -4.05
CA GLU A 124 -28.19 0.52 -3.02
C GLU A 124 -26.94 1.40 -3.10
N ALA A 125 -25.76 0.78 -3.19
CA ALA A 125 -24.51 1.49 -3.37
C ALA A 125 -24.48 2.33 -4.65
N ALA A 126 -24.96 1.78 -5.77
CA ALA A 126 -25.04 2.48 -7.06
C ALA A 126 -25.92 3.73 -6.96
N ARG A 127 -27.12 3.61 -6.36
CA ARG A 127 -28.02 4.75 -6.15
C ARG A 127 -27.37 5.83 -5.28
N ALA A 128 -26.70 5.44 -4.20
CA ALA A 128 -26.02 6.40 -3.32
C ALA A 128 -24.86 7.12 -4.03
N VAL A 129 -24.10 6.41 -4.87
CA VAL A 129 -23.05 6.99 -5.71
C VAL A 129 -23.62 8.03 -6.68
N GLU A 130 -24.74 7.74 -7.34
CA GLU A 130 -25.37 8.68 -8.26
C GLU A 130 -25.88 9.94 -7.55
N VAL A 131 -26.51 9.79 -6.38
CA VAL A 131 -26.93 10.94 -5.55
C VAL A 131 -25.73 11.79 -5.12
N PHE A 132 -24.63 11.16 -4.69
CA PHE A 132 -23.40 11.86 -4.33
C PHE A 132 -22.82 12.61 -5.53
N LYS A 133 -22.74 11.99 -6.71
CA LYS A 133 -22.18 12.60 -7.94
C LYS A 133 -23.01 13.80 -8.41
N ALA A 134 -24.33 13.71 -8.30
CA ALA A 134 -25.29 14.75 -8.67
C ALA A 134 -25.35 15.92 -7.68
N SER A 135 -24.78 15.77 -6.48
CA SER A 135 -24.72 16.84 -5.48
C SER A 135 -23.59 17.83 -5.81
N ASP A 136 -23.87 19.13 -5.81
CA ASP A 136 -22.87 20.18 -6.01
C ASP A 136 -21.96 20.38 -4.78
N LEU A 137 -22.48 20.05 -3.59
CA LEU A 137 -21.82 20.23 -2.30
C LEU A 137 -22.18 19.06 -1.38
N VAL A 138 -21.17 18.41 -0.79
CA VAL A 138 -21.36 17.36 0.22
C VAL A 138 -20.55 17.72 1.46
N GLU A 139 -21.18 18.40 2.40
CA GLU A 139 -20.53 18.84 3.64
C GLU A 139 -20.33 17.67 4.61
N VAL A 140 -19.10 17.52 5.08
CA VAL A 140 -18.72 16.51 6.08
C VAL A 140 -18.00 17.14 7.25
N GLN A 141 -18.12 16.52 8.42
CA GLN A 141 -17.49 16.99 9.64
C GLN A 141 -16.46 15.97 10.14
N ARG A 142 -15.22 16.42 10.35
CA ARG A 142 -14.15 15.59 10.92
C ARG A 142 -13.60 16.20 12.20
N ARG A 143 -13.47 15.39 13.25
CA ARG A 143 -12.80 15.80 14.49
C ARG A 143 -11.29 15.88 14.27
N THR A 144 -10.71 17.00 14.67
CA THR A 144 -9.27 17.25 14.64
C THR A 144 -8.77 17.59 16.04
N LYS A 145 -7.45 17.70 16.21
CA LYS A 145 -6.85 18.21 17.46
C LYS A 145 -7.32 19.62 17.84
N ASN A 146 -7.80 20.41 16.88
CA ASN A 146 -8.27 21.79 17.07
C ASN A 146 -9.81 21.89 17.11
N GLY A 147 -10.53 20.77 17.26
CA GLY A 147 -11.99 20.73 17.24
C GLY A 147 -12.57 20.13 15.95
N ILE A 148 -13.88 20.29 15.76
CA ILE A 148 -14.59 19.79 14.58
C ILE A 148 -14.33 20.74 13.42
N ARG A 149 -13.99 20.18 12.25
CA ARG A 149 -13.81 20.92 11.01
C ARG A 149 -14.85 20.44 9.99
N THR A 150 -15.57 21.38 9.41
CA THR A 150 -16.49 21.17 8.28
C THR A 150 -15.79 21.51 6.98
N PHE A 151 -16.00 20.70 5.94
CA PHE A 151 -15.49 20.95 4.59
C PHE A 151 -16.31 20.16 3.56
N ASP A 152 -16.20 20.55 2.30
CA ASP A 152 -16.81 19.83 1.19
C ASP A 152 -15.97 18.60 0.81
N ALA A 153 -16.57 17.42 0.88
CA ALA A 153 -15.97 16.19 0.39
C ALA A 153 -16.12 16.03 -1.13
N ARG A 154 -17.18 16.58 -1.73
CA ARG A 154 -17.52 16.39 -3.14
C ARG A 154 -16.46 16.95 -4.07
N ALA A 155 -15.97 18.16 -3.79
CA ALA A 155 -14.97 18.85 -4.60
C ALA A 155 -13.66 18.08 -4.80
N ALA A 156 -13.30 17.16 -3.89
CA ALA A 156 -12.08 16.37 -4.02
C ALA A 156 -12.26 15.06 -4.79
N VAL A 157 -13.50 14.57 -4.94
CA VAL A 157 -13.81 13.30 -5.61
C VAL A 157 -13.91 13.53 -7.11
N VAL A 158 -13.01 12.92 -7.87
CA VAL A 158 -12.98 13.03 -9.34
C VAL A 158 -13.81 11.93 -9.98
N GLU A 159 -13.61 10.70 -9.51
CA GLU A 159 -14.30 9.51 -9.98
C GLU A 159 -14.86 8.77 -8.78
N LEU A 160 -16.07 8.24 -8.91
CA LEU A 160 -16.72 7.40 -7.92
C LEU A 160 -17.69 6.49 -8.67
N ASP A 161 -17.47 5.19 -8.57
CA ASP A 161 -18.30 4.18 -9.22
C ASP A 161 -18.47 2.98 -8.30
N SER A 162 -19.61 2.29 -8.42
CA SER A 162 -19.93 1.08 -7.69
C SER A 162 -19.81 -0.15 -8.59
N ARG A 163 -19.40 -1.28 -8.03
CA ARG A 163 -19.31 -2.59 -8.68
C ARG A 163 -19.87 -3.68 -7.78
N ASP A 164 -20.30 -4.78 -8.39
CA ASP A 164 -20.72 -5.98 -7.67
C ASP A 164 -19.51 -6.67 -7.04
N GLY A 165 -19.63 -7.04 -5.77
CA GLY A 165 -18.56 -7.70 -5.01
C GLY A 165 -18.34 -9.16 -5.37
N HIS A 166 -19.18 -9.75 -6.23
CA HIS A 166 -19.03 -11.13 -6.70
C HIS A 166 -17.83 -11.26 -7.67
N ASP A 167 -17.59 -10.25 -8.51
CA ASP A 167 -16.50 -10.22 -9.50
C ASP A 167 -15.10 -10.10 -8.90
N ALA A 168 -14.97 -9.77 -7.61
CA ALA A 168 -13.68 -9.47 -6.98
C ALA A 168 -13.02 -10.67 -6.26
N ARG A 169 -13.73 -11.80 -6.13
CA ARG A 169 -13.23 -12.98 -5.38
C ARG A 169 -12.20 -13.79 -6.17
N GLU A 170 -12.26 -13.82 -7.50
CA GLU A 170 -11.35 -14.63 -8.34
C GLU A 170 -9.89 -14.15 -8.34
N GLY A 171 -9.58 -12.95 -7.83
CA GLY A 171 -8.24 -12.38 -7.88
C GLY A 171 -7.45 -12.34 -6.56
N ARG A 172 -8.00 -12.79 -5.43
CA ARG A 172 -7.40 -12.52 -4.10
C ARG A 172 -7.14 -13.73 -3.18
N ASP A 173 -7.59 -14.93 -3.53
CA ASP A 173 -7.41 -16.13 -2.67
C ASP A 173 -6.37 -17.12 -3.24
N THR A 174 -5.09 -16.71 -3.27
CA THR A 174 -3.96 -17.67 -3.30
C THR A 174 -2.79 -17.18 -2.45
N SER A 175 -3.01 -16.95 -1.15
CA SER A 175 -1.92 -16.99 -0.17
C SER A 175 -2.48 -17.17 1.24
N ALA A 176 -3.20 -18.27 1.46
CA ALA A 176 -3.52 -18.78 2.79
C ALA A 176 -3.25 -20.29 2.80
N GLY A 177 -2.22 -20.69 3.54
CA GLY A 177 -1.80 -22.09 3.74
C GLY A 177 -0.30 -22.23 3.54
N ALA A 178 0.50 -22.73 4.47
CA ALA A 178 0.23 -23.30 5.79
C ALA A 178 1.54 -23.24 6.58
N ASP A 179 1.47 -22.86 7.86
CA ASP A 179 2.53 -23.19 8.81
C ASP A 179 1.92 -24.11 9.85
N GLY A 180 2.47 -25.31 9.95
CA GLY A 180 1.86 -26.44 10.64
C GLY A 180 2.85 -27.59 10.76
N SER A 181 4.00 -27.32 11.38
CA SER A 181 4.87 -28.37 11.90
C SER A 181 4.60 -28.55 13.40
N GLU A 182 3.64 -29.40 13.75
CA GLU A 182 3.52 -29.98 15.09
C GLU A 182 3.67 -31.50 15.01
N THR A 183 4.78 -31.98 15.57
CA THR A 183 5.10 -33.40 15.75
C THR A 183 4.24 -33.98 16.87
N PRO A 184 3.56 -35.13 16.70
CA PRO A 184 2.75 -35.71 17.76
C PRO A 184 3.59 -36.59 18.72
N GLY A 185 3.57 -36.24 20.00
CA GLY A 185 4.02 -37.10 21.11
C GLY A 185 2.87 -37.91 21.71
N PRO A 186 3.12 -39.09 22.33
CA PRO A 186 2.06 -40.03 22.72
C PRO A 186 1.43 -39.69 24.09
N GLN A 187 0.13 -40.02 24.21
CA GLN A 187 -0.69 -39.94 25.43
C GLN A 187 -0.27 -40.96 26.51
N PRO A 188 -0.73 -40.75 27.77
CA PRO A 188 -1.62 -41.76 28.33
C PRO A 188 -2.84 -41.25 29.12
N ALA A 189 -3.95 -41.98 28.88
CA ALA A 189 -5.11 -42.40 29.68
C ALA A 189 -5.59 -41.70 30.98
N ALA A 190 -6.94 -41.55 31.01
CA ALA A 190 -7.92 -41.57 32.12
C ALA A 190 -7.93 -40.35 33.08
N SER A 191 -9.06 -39.78 33.54
CA SER A 191 -10.42 -40.29 33.75
C SER A 191 -11.44 -39.15 34.00
N VAL A 192 -12.66 -39.32 33.47
CA VAL A 192 -14.03 -38.87 33.89
C VAL A 192 -14.26 -37.54 34.64
N GLY A 193 -15.18 -36.74 34.08
CA GLY A 193 -15.93 -35.68 34.77
C GLY A 193 -16.87 -34.89 33.83
N SER A 194 -18.09 -35.40 33.62
CA SER A 194 -19.27 -34.68 33.07
C SER A 194 -19.44 -33.32 33.77
N THR A 195 -19.84 -32.20 33.16
CA THR A 195 -21.20 -31.89 32.66
C THR A 195 -21.18 -30.46 32.09
N GLY A 196 -21.90 -30.17 30.99
CA GLY A 196 -22.21 -28.77 30.61
C GLY A 196 -22.21 -28.50 29.11
N ALA A 197 -23.24 -28.96 28.42
CA ALA A 197 -23.54 -28.55 27.04
C ALA A 197 -24.09 -27.12 27.02
N ALA A 198 -23.42 -26.23 26.28
CA ALA A 198 -24.02 -25.04 25.67
C ALA A 198 -23.45 -24.96 24.26
N GLY A 199 -24.30 -25.22 23.27
CA GLY A 199 -23.92 -25.40 21.87
C GLY A 199 -23.24 -24.16 21.30
N ALA A 200 -21.97 -24.29 20.95
CA ALA A 200 -21.34 -23.40 19.98
C ALA A 200 -21.94 -23.72 18.61
N ALA A 201 -22.72 -22.77 18.09
CA ALA A 201 -23.27 -22.83 16.75
C ALA A 201 -22.13 -23.02 15.72
N PRO A 202 -22.37 -23.75 14.61
CA PRO A 202 -21.33 -24.05 13.64
C PRO A 202 -20.87 -22.76 12.96
N LEU A 203 -19.55 -22.65 12.75
CA LEU A 203 -18.93 -21.70 11.84
C LEU A 203 -19.66 -21.76 10.49
N ALA A 204 -20.37 -20.69 10.15
CA ALA A 204 -21.16 -20.58 8.94
C ALA A 204 -20.28 -20.72 7.68
N GLY A 205 -20.82 -21.41 6.68
CA GLY A 205 -20.23 -21.63 5.35
C GLY A 205 -20.11 -20.35 4.51
N PRO A 206 -19.78 -20.47 3.21
CA PRO A 206 -19.33 -19.37 2.36
C PRO A 206 -20.36 -18.24 2.33
N THR A 207 -19.91 -17.01 2.58
CA THR A 207 -20.76 -15.82 2.76
C THR A 207 -21.43 -15.40 1.46
N ASP A 208 -22.68 -15.82 1.29
CA ASP A 208 -23.62 -15.32 0.28
C ASP A 208 -24.22 -13.95 0.66
N GLN A 209 -23.51 -13.18 1.49
CA GLN A 209 -23.96 -11.85 1.91
C GLN A 209 -23.70 -10.84 0.80
N PRO A 210 -24.65 -9.91 0.57
CA PRO A 210 -24.49 -8.87 -0.43
C PRO A 210 -23.22 -8.07 -0.16
N CYS A 211 -22.50 -7.70 -1.21
CA CYS A 211 -21.28 -6.93 -1.10
C CYS A 211 -21.15 -5.98 -2.28
N ALA A 212 -21.07 -4.69 -1.99
CA ALA A 212 -20.75 -3.66 -2.97
C ALA A 212 -19.28 -3.26 -2.86
N ILE A 213 -18.68 -2.90 -3.99
CA ILE A 213 -17.32 -2.33 -4.04
C ILE A 213 -17.42 -0.93 -4.65
N LEU A 214 -16.90 0.06 -3.95
CA LEU A 214 -16.71 1.40 -4.52
C LEU A 214 -15.28 1.57 -5.02
N ARG A 215 -15.14 2.03 -6.26
CA ARG A 215 -13.90 2.57 -6.83
C ARG A 215 -13.98 4.08 -6.77
N LEU A 216 -12.97 4.73 -6.22
CA LEU A 216 -12.97 6.20 -6.15
C LEU A 216 -11.58 6.78 -6.35
N VAL A 217 -11.52 7.92 -7.03
CA VAL A 217 -10.31 8.72 -7.20
C VAL A 217 -10.49 10.05 -6.49
N VAL A 218 -9.57 10.38 -5.58
CA VAL A 218 -9.61 11.60 -4.77
C VAL A 218 -8.35 12.42 -5.01
N ARG A 219 -8.53 13.71 -5.32
CA ARG A 219 -7.45 14.70 -5.37
C ARG A 219 -6.97 15.04 -3.97
N HIS A 220 -5.67 15.25 -3.84
CA HIS A 220 -5.04 15.71 -2.61
C HIS A 220 -5.17 17.21 -2.51
N VAL A 221 -6.17 17.66 -1.74
CA VAL A 221 -6.46 19.06 -1.46
C VAL A 221 -6.26 19.38 0.02
N THR A 222 -6.39 20.67 0.38
CA THR A 222 -6.38 21.09 1.79
C THR A 222 -7.71 21.75 2.13
N PRO A 223 -8.52 21.20 3.06
CA PRO A 223 -8.27 20.00 3.86
C PRO A 223 -8.28 18.71 3.06
N ALA A 224 -7.44 17.74 3.45
CA ALA A 224 -7.42 16.43 2.79
C ALA A 224 -8.73 15.69 3.02
N VAL A 225 -9.36 15.23 1.94
CA VAL A 225 -10.52 14.34 1.94
C VAL A 225 -10.03 12.90 1.97
N ARG A 226 -10.51 12.11 2.93
CA ARG A 226 -10.18 10.69 3.10
C ARG A 226 -11.33 9.82 2.59
N PRO A 227 -11.09 8.53 2.30
CA PRO A 227 -12.15 7.58 1.98
C PRO A 227 -13.30 7.57 3.01
N ASP A 228 -12.99 7.68 4.30
CA ASP A 228 -14.00 7.73 5.37
C ASP A 228 -14.85 9.01 5.34
N ASP A 229 -14.28 10.11 4.84
CA ASP A 229 -15.02 11.36 4.64
C ASP A 229 -16.02 11.18 3.48
N VAL A 230 -15.63 10.48 2.41
CA VAL A 230 -16.54 10.13 1.29
C VAL A 230 -17.67 9.21 1.76
N LEU A 231 -17.37 8.19 2.58
CA LEU A 231 -18.39 7.34 3.20
C LEU A 231 -19.36 8.13 4.09
N SER A 232 -18.82 9.08 4.86
CA SER A 232 -19.65 9.98 5.67
C SER A 232 -20.56 10.86 4.79
N GLY A 233 -20.05 11.31 3.66
CA GLY A 233 -20.82 12.05 2.65
C GLY A 233 -21.93 11.21 2.01
N LEU A 234 -21.62 9.99 1.57
CA LEU A 234 -22.61 9.04 1.01
C LEU A 234 -23.75 8.77 2.00
N ARG A 235 -23.43 8.60 3.28
CA ARG A 235 -24.43 8.50 4.34
C ARG A 235 -25.26 9.78 4.48
N ALA A 236 -24.63 10.95 4.43
CA ALA A 236 -25.33 12.22 4.60
C ALA A 236 -26.33 12.52 3.46
N VAL A 237 -26.00 12.17 2.22
CA VAL A 237 -26.85 12.51 1.06
C VAL A 237 -27.81 11.40 0.63
N ALA A 238 -27.50 10.15 0.93
CA ALA A 238 -28.24 8.99 0.43
C ALA A 238 -28.55 7.92 1.49
N ASP A 239 -28.27 8.21 2.77
CA ASP A 239 -28.45 7.29 3.91
C ASP A 239 -27.75 5.93 3.76
N LEU A 240 -26.71 5.86 2.90
CA LEU A 240 -25.91 4.65 2.75
C LEU A 240 -25.12 4.38 4.04
N ALA A 241 -25.53 3.37 4.79
CA ALA A 241 -24.93 3.02 6.07
C ALA A 241 -24.52 1.54 6.09
N PRO A 242 -23.26 1.21 5.74
CA PRO A 242 -22.78 -0.16 5.80
C PRO A 242 -22.94 -0.77 7.20
N PRO A 243 -23.40 -2.03 7.31
CA PRO A 243 -23.65 -2.67 8.60
C PRO A 243 -22.36 -2.98 9.37
N VAL A 244 -21.23 -3.07 8.66
CA VAL A 244 -19.88 -3.20 9.22
C VAL A 244 -18.95 -2.14 8.63
N PRO A 245 -17.86 -1.77 9.32
CA PRO A 245 -16.89 -0.82 8.78
C PRO A 245 -16.32 -1.29 7.43
N ALA A 246 -16.30 -0.38 6.45
CA ALA A 246 -15.76 -0.65 5.13
C ALA A 246 -14.28 -1.06 5.18
N ALA A 247 -13.89 -2.06 4.39
CA ALA A 247 -12.48 -2.35 4.18
C ALA A 247 -11.94 -1.45 3.07
N VAL A 248 -11.07 -0.51 3.46
CA VAL A 248 -10.48 0.49 2.56
C VAL A 248 -9.08 0.05 2.13
N THR A 249 -8.79 0.15 0.83
CA THR A 249 -7.45 -0.10 0.27
C THR A 249 -7.09 0.98 -0.75
N ARG A 250 -5.92 1.62 -0.61
CA ARG A 250 -5.37 2.48 -1.67
C ARG A 250 -4.75 1.60 -2.75
N LEU A 251 -5.18 1.78 -4.00
CA LEU A 251 -4.70 0.99 -5.14
C LEU A 251 -3.53 1.67 -5.83
N ALA A 252 -3.64 2.98 -6.03
CA ALA A 252 -2.65 3.80 -6.72
C ALA A 252 -2.58 5.19 -6.08
N GLN A 253 -1.43 5.83 -6.26
CA GLN A 253 -1.19 7.19 -5.80
C GLN A 253 -0.09 7.80 -6.69
N GLY A 254 -0.33 9.02 -7.19
CA GLY A 254 0.51 9.64 -8.21
C GLY A 254 -0.16 10.88 -8.81
N LEU A 255 0.28 11.28 -10.01
CA LEU A 255 -0.31 12.43 -10.69
C LEU A 255 -1.64 12.00 -11.27
N PHE A 256 -2.66 12.85 -11.12
CA PHE A 256 -3.91 12.67 -11.83
C PHE A 256 -3.76 13.12 -13.28
N ASP A 257 -4.03 12.22 -14.21
CA ASP A 257 -4.12 12.53 -15.63
C ASP A 257 -5.58 12.83 -15.99
N GLU A 258 -5.85 14.08 -16.37
CA GLU A 258 -7.21 14.53 -16.70
C GLU A 258 -7.73 13.97 -18.02
N GLU A 259 -6.85 13.56 -18.94
CA GLU A 259 -7.24 13.00 -20.24
C GLU A 259 -7.71 11.55 -20.09
N THR A 260 -6.95 10.75 -19.33
CA THR A 260 -7.27 9.33 -19.13
C THR A 260 -8.16 9.08 -17.91
N GLY A 261 -8.28 10.05 -17.01
CA GLY A 261 -8.97 9.88 -15.73
C GLY A 261 -8.23 8.99 -14.74
N THR A 262 -6.97 8.66 -14.99
CA THR A 262 -6.21 7.69 -14.19
C THR A 262 -5.17 8.34 -13.28
N VAL A 263 -4.78 7.60 -12.23
CA VAL A 263 -3.67 7.98 -11.36
C VAL A 263 -2.40 7.30 -11.90
N THR A 264 -1.46 8.12 -12.36
CA THR A 264 -0.19 7.67 -12.96
C THR A 264 0.77 7.07 -11.93
N ASP A 265 1.75 6.30 -12.41
CA ASP A 265 2.85 5.82 -11.56
C ASP A 265 3.88 6.95 -11.31
N PRO A 266 4.07 7.40 -10.06
CA PRO A 266 5.01 8.49 -9.76
C PRO A 266 6.48 8.12 -9.96
N LEU A 267 6.80 6.84 -10.14
CA LEU A 267 8.15 6.33 -10.43
C LEU A 267 8.45 6.28 -11.93
N ALA A 268 7.44 6.34 -12.81
CA ALA A 268 7.63 6.24 -14.27
C ALA A 268 8.64 7.26 -14.82
N PRO A 269 8.62 8.56 -14.42
CA PRO A 269 9.59 9.53 -14.94
C PRO A 269 11.05 9.19 -14.61
N ASP A 270 11.30 8.48 -13.51
CA ASP A 270 12.66 8.04 -13.17
C ASP A 270 13.10 6.82 -13.99
N ARG A 271 12.17 5.95 -14.39
CA ARG A 271 12.47 4.83 -15.29
C ARG A 271 12.73 5.31 -16.71
N GLU A 272 11.95 6.25 -17.20
CA GLU A 272 12.11 6.83 -18.54
C GLU A 272 13.42 7.62 -18.69
N ALA A 273 13.88 8.25 -17.61
CA ALA A 273 15.17 8.91 -17.57
C ALA A 273 16.36 7.93 -17.43
N ALA A 274 16.11 6.62 -17.31
CA ALA A 274 17.16 5.62 -17.30
C ALA A 274 17.72 5.42 -18.71
N PRO A 275 19.05 5.44 -18.93
CA PRO A 275 19.60 5.04 -20.21
C PRO A 275 19.18 3.59 -20.45
N ALA A 276 18.76 3.27 -21.68
CA ALA A 276 18.61 1.90 -22.11
C ALA A 276 19.89 1.14 -21.74
N LEU A 277 19.78 0.11 -20.92
CA LEU A 277 20.92 -0.69 -20.46
C LEU A 277 21.70 -1.13 -21.70
N SER A 278 22.91 -0.57 -21.87
CA SER A 278 23.88 -1.12 -22.80
C SER A 278 24.21 -2.52 -22.30
N THR A 279 23.82 -3.53 -23.08
CA THR A 279 24.31 -4.90 -22.93
C THR A 279 25.80 -4.90 -23.21
N ALA A 280 26.61 -4.57 -22.20
CA ALA A 280 28.05 -4.77 -22.26
C ALA A 280 28.32 -6.27 -22.05
N GLU A 281 28.58 -6.97 -23.16
CA GLU A 281 29.22 -8.29 -23.13
C GLU A 281 30.56 -8.22 -22.38
N PRO A 282 30.96 -9.27 -21.65
CA PRO A 282 32.26 -9.30 -21.01
C PRO A 282 33.34 -9.44 -22.07
N ALA A 283 34.21 -8.43 -22.19
CA ALA A 283 35.38 -8.46 -23.04
C ALA A 283 36.29 -9.64 -22.67
N ALA A 284 36.50 -10.53 -23.65
CA ALA A 284 37.37 -11.69 -23.55
C ALA A 284 38.83 -11.29 -23.25
N ALA A 285 39.42 -11.96 -22.26
CA ALA A 285 40.83 -11.84 -21.93
C ALA A 285 41.71 -12.40 -23.06
N ALA A 286 42.37 -11.51 -23.80
CA ALA A 286 43.45 -11.88 -24.72
C ALA A 286 44.73 -12.21 -23.92
N LYS A 287 45.14 -13.49 -23.94
CA LYS A 287 46.45 -13.95 -23.47
C LYS A 287 47.54 -13.41 -24.41
N ALA A 288 48.48 -12.64 -23.87
CA ALA A 288 49.72 -12.30 -24.55
C ALA A 288 50.78 -13.39 -24.30
N SER A 289 51.26 -13.97 -25.40
CA SER A 289 52.36 -14.93 -25.48
C SER A 289 53.70 -14.26 -25.16
N ALA A 290 54.54 -14.91 -24.34
CA ALA A 290 55.94 -14.55 -24.16
C ALA A 290 56.80 -15.11 -25.31
N PRO A 291 57.85 -14.42 -25.79
CA PRO A 291 58.80 -14.98 -26.73
C PRO A 291 59.99 -15.63 -26.00
N VAL A 292 60.41 -16.80 -26.50
CA VAL A 292 61.59 -17.56 -26.10
C VAL A 292 62.79 -17.17 -26.99
N GLY A 293 63.92 -16.84 -26.35
CA GLY A 293 65.29 -17.03 -26.86
C GLY A 293 65.80 -16.09 -27.96
N PRO A 294 67.13 -16.05 -28.23
CA PRO A 294 68.01 -17.22 -28.20
C PRO A 294 69.38 -17.03 -27.52
N ALA A 295 70.10 -18.15 -27.40
CA ALA A 295 71.54 -18.26 -27.12
C ALA A 295 72.37 -18.18 -28.41
#